data_AF-G8RPF1-F1
#
_entry.id   AF-G8RPF1-F1
#
_cell.length_a   1.000
_cell.length_b   1.000
_cell.length_c   1.000
_cell.angle_alpha   90.00
_cell.angle_beta   90.00
_cell.angle_gamma   90.00
#
_symmetry.space_group_name_H-M   'P 1'
#
loop_
_entity.id
_entity.type
_entity.pdbx_description
1 polymer ?
#
loop_
_entity_poly.entity_id
_entity_poly.type
_entity_poly.pdbx_seq_one_letter_code
_entity_poly.pdbx_strand_id
1 'polypeptide(L)'
;MMSGFDDWLNRALEECARNAGEDVNTYVRRAVASQMVADQRRAETIPIKELLDHLSDSGVLESDSMPDVAAAVSDPGRLQALRSTGLLDSPPEEVYDRITRAAADALDTPFAAMTLIDADRQYFKSTLGMGDMSVPAHRQAPLDQSICQYAVADGSPLVLEDARSDPVFQKHPVVRSGAVIAYLGIPLIDHEGHAIGTLCVFDDKPRMWGTGHVQVLSDLAQLVMDRVFGAGPAASR
;
A
#
# COMPACT_ATOMS: atom_id res chain seq x y z
N MET A 1 20.37 -19.64 -12.44
CA MET A 1 19.46 -20.09 -13.51
C MET A 1 18.51 -21.14 -12.96
N MET A 2 17.21 -20.90 -13.09
CA MET A 2 16.14 -21.79 -12.65
C MET A 2 15.78 -22.75 -13.78
N SER A 3 15.69 -24.04 -13.47
CA SER A 3 15.36 -25.08 -14.45
C SER A 3 13.94 -24.86 -15.00
N GLY A 4 13.78 -24.94 -16.32
CA GLY A 4 12.49 -24.73 -17.01
C GLY A 4 12.20 -23.27 -17.39
N PHE A 5 13.04 -22.32 -16.99
CA PHE A 5 13.01 -20.94 -17.47
C PHE A 5 13.94 -20.81 -18.68
N ASP A 6 13.51 -20.11 -19.73
CA ASP A 6 14.39 -19.72 -20.82
C ASP A 6 15.35 -18.59 -20.37
N ASP A 7 16.29 -18.23 -21.24
CA ASP A 7 17.30 -17.21 -20.92
C ASP A 7 16.67 -15.83 -20.65
N TRP A 8 15.53 -15.52 -21.27
CA TRP A 8 14.85 -14.25 -21.07
C TRP A 8 14.18 -14.22 -19.70
N LEU A 9 13.46 -15.28 -19.33
CA LEU A 9 12.81 -15.42 -18.03
C LEU A 9 13.82 -15.45 -16.88
N ASN A 10 14.98 -16.10 -17.06
CA ASN A 10 16.04 -16.07 -16.06
C ASN A 10 16.60 -14.66 -15.83
N ARG A 11 16.77 -13.86 -16.89
CA ARG A 11 17.18 -12.46 -16.76
C ARG A 11 16.13 -11.60 -16.08
N ALA A 12 14.85 -11.78 -16.44
CA ALA A 12 13.75 -11.09 -15.79
C ALA A 12 13.67 -11.43 -14.29
N LEU A 13 13.82 -12.71 -13.93
CA LEU A 13 13.86 -13.15 -12.53
C LEU A 13 15.03 -12.54 -11.75
N GLU A 14 16.21 -12.47 -12.35
CA GLU A 14 17.38 -11.81 -11.76
C GLU A 14 17.16 -10.31 -11.52
N GLU A 15 16.44 -9.64 -12.42
CA GLU A 15 16.09 -8.23 -12.27
C GLU A 15 15.05 -8.01 -11.17
N CYS A 16 14.00 -8.85 -11.12
CA CYS A 16 13.01 -8.81 -10.04
C CYS A 16 13.63 -9.05 -8.67
N ALA A 17 14.51 -10.06 -8.54
CA ALA A 17 15.21 -10.32 -7.29
C ALA A 17 16.10 -9.14 -6.87
N ARG A 18 16.85 -8.57 -7.82
CA ARG A 18 17.71 -7.41 -7.58
C ARG A 18 16.91 -6.18 -7.13
N ASN A 19 15.77 -5.91 -7.76
CA ASN A 19 14.89 -4.80 -7.39
C ASN A 19 14.30 -5.00 -5.99
N ALA A 20 14.07 -6.24 -5.57
CA ALA A 20 13.68 -6.59 -4.21
C ALA A 20 14.84 -6.58 -3.20
N GLY A 21 16.08 -6.32 -3.63
CA GLY A 21 17.26 -6.37 -2.77
C GLY A 21 17.68 -7.77 -2.34
N GLU A 22 17.17 -8.80 -3.02
CA GLU A 22 17.35 -10.21 -2.68
C GLU A 22 18.18 -10.95 -3.74
N ASP A 23 18.79 -12.08 -3.37
CA ASP A 23 19.26 -13.03 -4.37
C ASP A 23 18.09 -13.86 -4.94
N VAL A 24 18.28 -14.41 -6.14
CA VAL A 24 17.24 -15.16 -6.87
C VAL A 24 16.67 -16.31 -6.04
N ASN A 25 17.48 -16.99 -5.24
CA ASN A 25 17.01 -18.13 -4.44
C ASN A 25 16.09 -17.66 -3.32
N THR A 26 16.48 -16.60 -2.61
CA THR A 26 15.66 -15.98 -1.56
C THR A 26 14.34 -15.46 -2.13
N TYR A 27 14.39 -14.74 -3.25
CA TYR A 27 13.21 -14.23 -3.95
C TYR A 27 12.23 -15.36 -4.34
N VAL A 28 12.74 -16.44 -4.96
CA VAL A 28 11.92 -17.59 -5.37
C VAL A 28 11.34 -18.32 -4.16
N ARG A 29 12.13 -18.57 -3.11
CA ARG A 29 11.64 -19.25 -1.90
C ARG A 29 10.51 -18.47 -1.24
N ARG A 30 10.65 -17.15 -1.13
CA ARG A 30 9.61 -16.26 -0.60
C ARG A 30 8.35 -16.31 -1.46
N ALA A 31 8.49 -16.17 -2.78
CA ALA A 31 7.35 -16.23 -3.71
C ALA A 31 6.60 -17.58 -3.65
N VAL A 32 7.33 -18.69 -3.59
CA VAL A 32 6.74 -20.04 -3.44
C VAL A 32 6.03 -20.19 -2.10
N ALA A 33 6.64 -19.70 -1.01
CA ALA A 33 6.02 -19.72 0.32
C ALA A 33 4.72 -18.93 0.37
N SER A 34 4.71 -17.71 -0.19
CA SER A 34 3.49 -16.90 -0.33
C SER A 34 2.41 -17.63 -1.13
N GLN A 35 2.77 -18.27 -2.25
CA GLN A 35 1.85 -19.04 -3.07
C GLN A 35 1.28 -20.26 -2.32
N MET A 36 2.11 -20.99 -1.57
CA MET A 36 1.67 -22.13 -0.75
C MET A 36 0.65 -21.71 0.32
N VAL A 37 0.86 -20.56 0.97
CA VAL A 37 -0.08 -20.01 1.96
C VAL A 37 -1.41 -19.64 1.30
N ALA A 38 -1.38 -19.00 0.11
CA ALA A 38 -2.58 -18.66 -0.64
C ALA A 38 -3.36 -19.90 -1.11
N ASP A 39 -2.67 -20.95 -1.54
CA ASP A 39 -3.31 -22.20 -1.97
C ASP A 39 -3.94 -22.96 -0.80
N GLN A 40 -3.28 -23.01 0.36
CA GLN A 40 -3.85 -23.67 1.54
C GLN A 40 -5.09 -22.96 2.11
N ARG A 41 -5.19 -21.64 1.96
CA ARG A 41 -6.42 -20.90 2.28
C ARG A 41 -7.62 -21.32 1.45
N ARG A 42 -7.38 -21.85 0.23
CA ARG A 42 -8.43 -22.34 -0.67
C ARG A 42 -8.74 -23.82 -0.48
N ALA A 43 -7.73 -24.62 -0.15
CA ALA A 43 -7.84 -26.08 -0.10
C ALA A 43 -8.12 -26.63 1.32
N GLU A 44 -7.85 -25.87 2.38
CA GLU A 44 -8.01 -26.26 3.81
C GLU A 44 -7.31 -27.57 4.21
N THR A 45 -6.35 -28.05 3.41
CA THR A 45 -5.69 -29.35 3.61
C THR A 45 -4.63 -29.36 4.72
N ILE A 46 -3.94 -28.24 4.93
CA ILE A 46 -2.95 -28.05 6.00
C ILE A 46 -3.41 -26.86 6.85
N PRO A 47 -3.42 -26.94 8.19
CA PRO A 47 -3.68 -25.79 9.03
C PRO A 47 -2.68 -24.66 8.70
N ILE A 48 -3.18 -23.50 8.28
CA ILE A 48 -2.34 -22.37 7.84
C ILE A 48 -1.31 -22.00 8.90
N LYS A 49 -1.68 -22.06 10.18
CA LYS A 49 -0.78 -21.79 11.29
C LYS A 49 0.43 -22.74 11.30
N GLU A 50 0.21 -24.03 11.07
CA GLU A 50 1.27 -25.03 11.05
C GLU A 50 2.22 -24.79 9.87
N LEU A 51 1.68 -24.44 8.69
CA LEU A 51 2.49 -24.07 7.54
C LEU A 51 3.34 -22.81 7.81
N LEU A 52 2.74 -21.77 8.41
CA LEU A 52 3.44 -20.53 8.73
C LEU A 52 4.54 -20.72 9.78
N ASP A 53 4.28 -21.54 10.80
CA ASP A 53 5.27 -21.90 11.82
C ASP A 53 6.49 -22.56 11.14
N HIS A 54 6.28 -23.52 10.25
CA HIS A 54 7.36 -24.19 9.52
C HIS A 54 8.14 -23.29 8.55
N LEU A 55 7.45 -22.40 7.83
CA LEU A 55 8.09 -21.45 6.91
C LEU A 55 8.98 -20.45 7.65
N SER A 56 8.53 -20.01 8.84
CA SER A 56 9.27 -19.11 9.72
C SER A 56 10.49 -19.80 10.33
N ASP A 57 10.31 -21.02 10.87
CA ASP A 57 11.41 -21.82 11.45
C ASP A 57 12.50 -22.14 10.42
N SER A 58 12.12 -22.26 9.15
CA SER A 58 13.03 -22.53 8.05
C SER A 58 13.74 -21.27 7.52
N GLY A 59 13.42 -20.08 8.04
CA GLY A 59 13.95 -18.80 7.56
C GLY A 59 13.54 -18.49 6.12
N VAL A 60 12.46 -19.10 5.62
CA VAL A 60 11.94 -18.90 4.26
C VAL A 60 11.03 -17.67 4.20
N LEU A 61 10.28 -17.44 5.27
CA LEU A 61 9.69 -16.15 5.56
C LEU A 61 10.51 -15.54 6.69
N GLU A 62 11.15 -14.39 6.44
CA GLU A 62 11.76 -13.62 7.52
C GLU A 62 10.65 -13.07 8.41
N SER A 63 10.33 -13.81 9.47
CA SER A 63 9.61 -13.41 10.68
C SER A 63 8.15 -12.93 10.48
N ASP A 64 7.28 -13.22 11.46
CA ASP A 64 5.97 -12.57 11.64
C ASP A 64 6.07 -11.04 11.93
N SER A 65 7.18 -10.40 11.57
CA SER A 65 7.42 -8.99 11.76
C SER A 65 7.06 -8.24 10.49
N MET A 66 6.33 -7.14 10.65
CA MET A 66 6.08 -6.23 9.54
C MET A 66 7.41 -5.76 8.92
N PRO A 67 7.48 -5.61 7.59
CA PRO A 67 8.68 -5.14 6.91
C PRO A 67 9.17 -3.83 7.53
N ASP A 68 10.48 -3.72 7.78
CA ASP A 68 11.06 -2.43 8.13
C ASP A 68 11.11 -1.55 6.88
N VAL A 69 10.14 -0.63 6.81
CA VAL A 69 9.99 0.31 5.70
C VAL A 69 10.60 1.68 5.99
N ALA A 70 11.25 1.86 7.15
CA ALA A 70 11.72 3.15 7.60
C ALA A 70 12.69 3.81 6.62
N ALA A 71 13.60 3.03 6.02
CA ALA A 71 14.56 3.54 5.04
C ALA A 71 13.89 4.06 3.77
N ALA A 72 12.90 3.32 3.22
CA ALA A 72 12.17 3.73 2.03
C ALA A 72 11.28 4.96 2.29
N VAL A 73 10.59 4.97 3.44
CA VAL A 73 9.75 6.11 3.84
C VAL A 73 10.60 7.34 4.15
N SER A 74 11.78 7.20 4.74
CA SER A 74 12.67 8.33 5.04
C SER A 74 13.59 8.75 3.89
N ASP A 75 13.42 8.19 2.69
CA ASP A 75 14.22 8.55 1.52
C ASP A 75 14.21 10.07 1.28
N PRO A 76 15.38 10.74 1.23
CA PRO A 76 15.45 12.18 1.07
C PRO A 76 14.85 12.71 -0.24
N GLY A 77 14.98 11.96 -1.34
CA GLY A 77 14.43 12.32 -2.65
C GLY A 77 12.90 12.32 -2.60
N ARG A 78 12.32 11.26 -2.05
CA ARG A 78 10.89 11.09 -1.83
C ARG A 78 10.31 12.17 -0.92
N LEU A 79 10.97 12.46 0.22
CA LEU A 79 10.53 13.51 1.14
C LEU A 79 10.61 14.90 0.49
N GLN A 80 11.64 15.15 -0.33
CA GLN A 80 11.74 16.38 -1.10
C GLN A 80 10.62 16.48 -2.13
N ALA A 81 10.32 15.42 -2.87
CA ALA A 81 9.21 15.36 -3.83
C ALA A 81 7.87 15.66 -3.13
N LEU A 82 7.60 15.01 -2.00
CA LEU A 82 6.41 15.26 -1.19
C LEU A 82 6.32 16.72 -0.74
N ARG A 83 7.39 17.30 -0.19
CA ARG A 83 7.41 18.70 0.28
C ARG A 83 7.18 19.69 -0.86
N SER A 84 7.73 19.41 -2.04
CA SER A 84 7.55 20.25 -3.24
C SER A 84 6.09 20.36 -3.69
N THR A 85 5.22 19.41 -3.31
CA THR A 85 3.78 19.49 -3.61
C THR A 85 3.06 20.61 -2.86
N GLY A 86 3.59 21.05 -1.70
CA GLY A 86 2.91 22.01 -0.82
C GLY A 86 1.63 21.48 -0.15
N LEU A 87 1.35 20.17 -0.22
CA LEU A 87 0.10 19.61 0.28
C LEU A 87 0.14 19.23 1.76
N LEU A 88 1.31 19.00 2.35
CA LEU A 88 1.44 18.76 3.78
C LEU A 88 0.94 19.98 4.57
N ASP A 89 0.12 19.72 5.59
CA ASP A 89 -0.47 20.73 6.49
C ASP A 89 -1.30 21.83 5.79
N SER A 90 -1.63 21.64 4.52
CA SER A 90 -2.44 22.57 3.75
C SER A 90 -3.94 22.39 4.06
N PRO A 91 -4.77 23.43 3.85
CA PRO A 91 -6.21 23.31 4.03
C PRO A 91 -6.85 22.20 3.17
N PRO A 92 -8.06 21.73 3.55
CA PRO A 92 -8.84 20.84 2.70
C PRO A 92 -9.10 21.49 1.32
N GLU A 93 -9.08 20.69 0.26
CA GLU A 93 -9.40 21.17 -1.08
C GLU A 93 -10.42 20.24 -1.74
N GLU A 94 -11.51 20.84 -2.23
CA GLU A 94 -12.67 20.11 -2.78
C GLU A 94 -12.30 19.19 -3.94
N VAL A 95 -11.23 19.50 -4.70
CA VAL A 95 -10.77 18.64 -5.79
C VAL A 95 -10.36 17.25 -5.30
N TYR A 96 -9.66 17.16 -4.17
CA TYR A 96 -9.26 15.88 -3.59
C TYR A 96 -10.43 15.22 -2.86
N ASP A 97 -11.26 16.02 -2.19
CA ASP A 97 -12.46 15.52 -1.50
C ASP A 97 -13.45 14.84 -2.46
N ARG A 98 -13.58 15.36 -3.69
CA ARG A 98 -14.38 14.70 -4.74
C ARG A 98 -13.80 13.38 -5.19
N ILE A 99 -12.48 13.27 -5.33
CA ILE A 99 -11.82 12.03 -5.74
C ILE A 99 -11.94 10.98 -4.63
N THR A 100 -11.71 11.36 -3.37
CA THR A 100 -11.87 10.48 -2.21
C THR A 100 -13.32 9.97 -2.08
N ARG A 101 -14.31 10.84 -2.28
CA ARG A 101 -15.73 10.43 -2.37
C ARG A 101 -15.98 9.45 -3.50
N ALA A 102 -15.52 9.77 -4.71
CA ALA A 102 -15.69 8.91 -5.87
C ALA A 102 -15.05 7.53 -5.68
N ALA A 103 -13.90 7.44 -5.01
CA ALA A 103 -13.27 6.17 -4.68
C ALA A 103 -14.12 5.32 -3.74
N ALA A 104 -14.66 5.93 -2.68
CA ALA A 104 -15.55 5.25 -1.74
C ALA A 104 -16.84 4.77 -2.42
N ASP A 105 -17.48 5.65 -3.19
CA ASP A 105 -18.75 5.38 -3.86
C ASP A 105 -18.59 4.30 -4.94
N ALA A 106 -17.52 4.36 -5.73
CA ALA A 106 -17.29 3.41 -6.83
C ALA A 106 -16.96 2.00 -6.34
N LEU A 107 -16.34 1.87 -5.17
CA LEU A 107 -15.93 0.59 -4.58
C LEU A 107 -16.84 0.15 -3.42
N ASP A 108 -17.93 0.88 -3.19
CA ASP A 108 -18.93 0.65 -2.15
C ASP A 108 -18.31 0.49 -0.75
N THR A 109 -17.32 1.31 -0.41
CA THR A 109 -16.60 1.23 0.89
C THR A 109 -17.01 2.35 1.84
N PRO A 110 -17.10 2.08 3.16
CA PRO A 110 -17.46 3.11 4.15
C PRO A 110 -16.35 4.13 4.40
N PHE A 111 -15.10 3.81 4.06
CA PHE A 111 -13.95 4.67 4.30
C PHE A 111 -13.05 4.80 3.08
N ALA A 112 -12.59 6.02 2.84
CA ALA A 112 -11.56 6.32 1.84
C ALA A 112 -10.67 7.46 2.32
N ALA A 113 -9.43 7.49 1.85
CA ALA A 113 -8.52 8.59 2.14
C ALA A 113 -7.52 8.83 1.01
N MET A 114 -7.19 10.09 0.80
CA MET A 114 -5.93 10.50 0.18
C MET A 114 -4.95 10.82 1.31
N THR A 115 -3.90 10.02 1.43
CA THR A 115 -2.87 10.17 2.45
C THR A 115 -1.55 10.58 1.85
N LEU A 116 -0.76 11.32 2.61
CA LEU A 116 0.63 11.67 2.32
C LEU A 116 1.49 11.10 3.44
N ILE A 117 2.62 10.49 3.08
CA ILE A 117 3.49 9.83 4.06
C ILE A 117 4.74 10.69 4.25
N ASP A 118 4.86 11.37 5.39
CA ASP A 118 6.04 12.14 5.79
C ASP A 118 7.02 11.23 6.56
N ALA A 119 8.11 11.79 7.08
CA ALA A 119 9.16 11.04 7.76
C ALA A 119 8.71 10.39 9.09
N ASP A 120 7.73 10.98 9.78
CA ASP A 120 7.30 10.56 11.12
C ASP A 120 5.77 10.42 11.27
N ARG A 121 5.01 10.82 10.24
CA ARG A 121 3.54 10.76 10.26
C ARG A 121 2.93 10.43 8.91
N GLN A 122 1.73 9.87 8.97
CA GLN A 122 0.77 9.91 7.88
C GLN A 122 -0.09 11.16 8.02
N TYR A 123 -0.13 11.99 6.99
CA TYR A 123 -1.03 13.13 6.89
C TYR A 123 -2.23 12.79 6.00
N PHE A 124 -3.42 13.19 6.41
CA PHE A 124 -4.66 12.95 5.67
C PHE A 124 -5.07 14.19 4.89
N LYS A 125 -4.76 14.22 3.58
CA LYS A 125 -5.13 15.35 2.72
C LYS A 125 -6.65 15.41 2.50
N SER A 126 -7.27 14.24 2.38
CA SER A 126 -8.71 14.08 2.22
C SER A 126 -9.17 12.76 2.84
N THR A 127 -10.35 12.75 3.45
CA THR A 127 -10.92 11.59 4.14
C THR A 127 -12.42 11.50 3.90
N LEU A 128 -12.95 10.29 3.94
CA LEU A 128 -14.36 9.98 4.02
C LEU A 128 -14.61 8.93 5.11
N GLY A 129 -15.66 9.13 5.91
CA GLY A 129 -16.08 8.19 6.97
C GLY A 129 -15.20 8.18 8.23
N MET A 130 -14.08 8.93 8.27
CA MET A 130 -13.09 8.85 9.36
C MET A 130 -13.34 9.79 10.56
N GLY A 131 -14.55 10.34 10.71
CA GLY A 131 -14.92 11.16 11.88
C GLY A 131 -13.93 12.29 12.19
N ASP A 132 -13.44 12.33 13.43
CA ASP A 132 -12.52 13.34 13.96
C ASP A 132 -11.25 13.53 13.11
N MET A 133 -10.77 12.49 12.42
CA MET A 133 -9.61 12.57 11.52
C MET A 133 -9.86 13.47 10.29
N SER A 134 -11.12 13.83 10.04
CA SER A 134 -11.51 14.76 8.97
C SER A 134 -11.41 16.23 9.40
N VAL A 135 -11.28 16.50 10.71
CA VAL A 135 -11.14 17.84 11.30
C VAL A 135 -9.69 18.31 11.12
N PRO A 136 -9.44 19.56 10.65
CA PRO A 136 -8.09 20.03 10.35
C PRO A 136 -7.04 19.81 11.44
N ALA A 137 -7.42 19.94 12.72
CA ALA A 137 -6.51 19.75 13.85
C ALA A 137 -6.02 18.29 14.04
N HIS A 138 -6.71 17.31 13.47
CA HIS A 138 -6.47 15.89 13.69
C HIS A 138 -6.19 15.11 12.39
N ARG A 139 -5.82 15.80 11.30
CA ARG A 139 -5.52 15.19 9.98
C ARG A 139 -4.16 14.49 9.93
N GLN A 140 -3.77 13.80 10.99
CA GLN A 140 -2.53 13.05 11.02
C GLN A 140 -2.59 11.86 11.98
N ALA A 141 -1.83 10.81 11.67
CA ALA A 141 -1.58 9.68 12.55
C ALA A 141 -0.07 9.37 12.57
N PRO A 142 0.45 8.83 13.68
CA PRO A 142 1.81 8.31 13.72
C PRO A 142 2.05 7.24 12.65
N LEU A 143 3.28 7.12 12.13
CA LEU A 143 3.58 6.13 11.08
C LEU A 143 3.34 4.69 11.52
N ASP A 144 3.53 4.33 12.79
CA ASP A 144 3.25 2.97 13.28
C ASP A 144 1.76 2.57 13.20
N GLN A 145 0.88 3.53 12.92
CA GLN A 145 -0.55 3.32 12.64
C GLN A 145 -0.89 3.39 11.15
N SER A 146 0.08 3.63 10.27
CA SER A 146 -0.14 3.71 8.82
C SER A 146 0.04 2.36 8.14
N ILE A 147 -1.03 1.82 7.54
CA ILE A 147 -0.89 0.74 6.53
C ILE A 147 -0.39 1.31 5.20
N CYS A 148 -0.69 2.57 4.89
CA CYS A 148 -0.32 3.20 3.61
C CYS A 148 1.20 3.29 3.40
N GLN A 149 1.99 3.38 4.47
CA GLN A 149 3.46 3.42 4.38
C GLN A 149 4.05 2.20 3.65
N TYR A 150 3.40 1.04 3.74
CA TYR A 150 3.88 -0.19 3.10
C TYR A 150 3.67 -0.15 1.58
N ALA A 151 2.54 0.39 1.11
CA ALA A 151 2.32 0.63 -0.32
C ALA A 151 3.27 1.71 -0.86
N VAL A 152 3.58 2.74 -0.06
CA VAL A 152 4.57 3.77 -0.41
C VAL A 152 5.97 3.19 -0.49
N ALA A 153 6.36 2.36 0.46
CA ALA A 153 7.70 1.77 0.50
C ALA A 153 7.94 0.76 -0.63
N ASP A 154 6.93 -0.03 -0.96
CA ASP A 154 7.00 -1.02 -2.05
C ASP A 154 6.80 -0.38 -3.44
N GLY A 155 6.11 0.76 -3.51
CA GLY A 155 5.78 1.42 -4.77
C GLY A 155 4.76 0.64 -5.62
N SER A 156 4.00 -0.27 -5.00
CA SER A 156 2.96 -1.05 -5.67
C SER A 156 1.65 -1.08 -4.88
N PRO A 157 0.51 -1.45 -5.53
CA PRO A 157 -0.77 -1.59 -4.85
C PRO A 157 -0.72 -2.57 -3.67
N LEU A 158 -1.20 -2.14 -2.50
CA LEU A 158 -1.40 -3.02 -1.35
C LEU A 158 -2.87 -3.45 -1.27
N VAL A 159 -3.10 -4.75 -1.29
CA VAL A 159 -4.44 -5.37 -1.32
C VAL A 159 -4.57 -6.35 -0.16
N LEU A 160 -5.50 -6.07 0.76
CA LEU A 160 -5.82 -6.91 1.91
C LEU A 160 -7.32 -7.19 1.91
N GLU A 161 -7.71 -8.44 1.71
CA GLU A 161 -9.11 -8.88 1.74
C GLU A 161 -9.63 -9.05 3.18
N ASP A 162 -8.79 -9.67 4.04
CA ASP A 162 -8.97 -9.74 5.49
C ASP A 162 -7.59 -9.70 6.17
N ALA A 163 -7.19 -8.49 6.60
CA ALA A 163 -5.92 -8.20 7.23
C ALA A 163 -5.71 -8.96 8.54
N ARG A 164 -6.77 -9.41 9.22
CA ARG A 164 -6.64 -10.23 10.44
C ARG A 164 -6.11 -11.62 10.15
N SER A 165 -6.31 -12.08 8.92
CA SER A 165 -5.82 -13.35 8.44
C SER A 165 -4.47 -13.21 7.73
N ASP A 166 -4.02 -11.99 7.45
CA ASP A 166 -2.76 -11.75 6.74
C ASP A 166 -1.56 -11.98 7.67
N PRO A 167 -0.58 -12.82 7.29
CA PRO A 167 0.53 -13.17 8.19
C PRO A 167 1.39 -11.97 8.59
N VAL A 168 1.48 -10.95 7.72
CA VAL A 168 2.26 -9.73 7.94
C VAL A 168 1.44 -8.71 8.73
N PHE A 169 0.20 -8.44 8.32
CA PHE A 169 -0.59 -7.32 8.85
C PHE A 169 -1.48 -7.67 10.05
N GLN A 170 -1.70 -8.94 10.38
CA GLN A 170 -2.57 -9.35 11.50
C GLN A 170 -2.15 -8.75 12.86
N LYS A 171 -0.87 -8.41 13.03
CA LYS A 171 -0.32 -7.80 14.25
C LYS A 171 -0.29 -6.27 14.21
N HIS A 172 -0.59 -5.66 13.05
CA HIS A 172 -0.56 -4.21 12.86
C HIS A 172 -1.57 -3.51 13.79
N PRO A 173 -1.22 -2.38 14.45
CA PRO A 173 -2.10 -1.71 15.43
C PRO A 173 -3.53 -1.44 14.94
N VAL A 174 -3.69 -0.88 13.73
CA VAL A 174 -5.03 -0.59 13.17
C VAL A 174 -5.84 -1.83 12.76
N VAL A 175 -5.17 -2.96 12.52
CA VAL A 175 -5.85 -4.24 12.28
C VAL A 175 -6.33 -4.82 13.60
N ARG A 176 -5.48 -4.78 14.63
CA ARG A 176 -5.83 -5.23 15.99
C ARG A 176 -6.95 -4.43 16.63
N SER A 177 -7.06 -3.13 16.33
CA SER A 177 -8.18 -2.30 16.80
C SER A 177 -9.49 -2.59 16.08
N GLY A 178 -9.45 -3.34 14.96
CA GLY A 178 -10.61 -3.58 14.09
C GLY A 178 -10.96 -2.40 13.19
N ALA A 179 -10.12 -1.35 13.15
CA ALA A 179 -10.37 -0.17 12.32
C ALA A 179 -10.14 -0.44 10.82
N VAL A 180 -9.25 -1.39 10.48
CA VAL A 180 -8.96 -1.79 9.11
C VAL A 180 -8.94 -3.32 9.02
N ILE A 181 -9.96 -3.90 8.40
CA ILE A 181 -10.06 -5.34 8.12
C ILE A 181 -9.86 -5.61 6.63
N ALA A 182 -10.48 -4.84 5.74
CA ALA A 182 -10.15 -4.86 4.32
C ALA A 182 -9.48 -3.54 3.92
N TYR A 183 -8.49 -3.60 3.03
CA TYR A 183 -7.74 -2.43 2.55
C TYR A 183 -7.36 -2.60 1.08
N LEU A 184 -7.53 -1.54 0.30
CA LEU A 184 -6.97 -1.42 -1.04
C LEU A 184 -6.35 -0.03 -1.15
N GLY A 185 -5.04 0.03 -1.36
CA GLY A 185 -4.29 1.29 -1.48
C GLY A 185 -3.44 1.32 -2.73
N ILE A 186 -3.58 2.38 -3.53
CA ILE A 186 -2.72 2.66 -4.70
C ILE A 186 -1.72 3.74 -4.31
N PRO A 187 -0.41 3.50 -4.47
CA PRO A 187 0.61 4.52 -4.23
C PRO A 187 0.49 5.67 -5.24
N LEU A 188 0.73 6.88 -4.74
CA LEU A 188 0.77 8.12 -5.52
C LEU A 188 2.23 8.39 -5.91
N ILE A 189 2.62 8.00 -7.13
CA ILE A 189 4.01 7.94 -7.58
C ILE A 189 4.28 9.03 -8.61
N ASP A 190 5.23 9.93 -8.34
CA ASP A 190 5.62 10.98 -9.27
C ASP A 190 6.37 10.44 -10.51
N HIS A 191 6.65 11.33 -11.46
CA HIS A 191 7.38 11.01 -12.69
C HIS A 191 8.83 10.54 -12.49
N GLU A 192 9.43 10.77 -11.32
CA GLU A 192 10.77 10.32 -10.96
C GLU A 192 10.74 8.98 -10.20
N GLY A 193 9.55 8.44 -9.92
CA GLY A 193 9.35 7.17 -9.21
C GLY A 193 9.17 7.32 -7.70
N HIS A 194 9.05 8.54 -7.17
CA HIS A 194 8.85 8.77 -5.74
C HIS A 194 7.38 8.58 -5.34
N ALA A 195 7.10 7.59 -4.49
CA ALA A 195 5.81 7.43 -3.87
C ALA A 195 5.61 8.43 -2.71
N ILE A 196 4.73 9.42 -2.88
CA ILE A 196 4.51 10.48 -1.89
C ILE A 196 3.39 10.16 -0.89
N GLY A 197 2.55 9.19 -1.20
CA GLY A 197 1.30 8.92 -0.48
C GLY A 197 0.49 7.79 -1.09
N THR A 198 -0.78 7.68 -0.70
CA THR A 198 -1.73 6.72 -1.30
C THR A 198 -3.09 7.34 -1.53
N LEU A 199 -3.82 6.85 -2.54
CA LEU A 199 -5.28 6.85 -2.53
C LEU A 199 -5.74 5.47 -2.08
N CYS A 200 -6.48 5.40 -0.99
CA CYS A 200 -6.90 4.12 -0.42
C CYS A 200 -8.38 4.10 -0.04
N VAL A 201 -8.95 2.90 -0.06
CA VAL A 201 -10.27 2.57 0.48
C VAL A 201 -10.11 1.43 1.48
N PHE A 202 -10.96 1.40 2.51
CA PHE A 202 -10.90 0.37 3.53
C PHE A 202 -12.25 0.15 4.22
N ASP A 203 -12.34 -0.96 4.96
CA ASP A 203 -13.56 -1.39 5.64
C ASP A 203 -13.23 -2.11 6.96
N ASP A 204 -14.19 -2.10 7.89
CA ASP A 204 -14.21 -2.89 9.13
C ASP A 204 -14.73 -4.33 8.92
N LYS A 205 -14.97 -4.73 7.67
CA LYS A 205 -15.35 -6.08 7.25
C LYS A 205 -14.47 -6.59 6.12
N PRO A 206 -14.37 -7.93 5.94
CA PRO A 206 -13.67 -8.50 4.79
C PRO A 206 -14.31 -8.10 3.46
N ARG A 207 -13.47 -7.95 2.43
CA ARG A 207 -13.90 -7.64 1.06
C ARG A 207 -13.07 -8.41 0.04
N MET A 208 -13.68 -8.80 -1.08
CA MET A 208 -12.94 -9.36 -2.22
C MET A 208 -12.54 -8.26 -3.18
N TRP A 209 -11.25 -8.14 -3.47
CA TRP A 209 -10.72 -7.12 -4.37
C TRP A 209 -10.39 -7.73 -5.72
N GLY A 210 -11.26 -7.53 -6.71
CA GLY A 210 -10.99 -7.92 -8.09
C GLY A 210 -10.06 -6.94 -8.81
N THR A 211 -9.51 -7.36 -9.94
CA THR A 211 -8.69 -6.51 -10.82
C THR A 211 -9.41 -5.24 -11.27
N GLY A 212 -10.74 -5.30 -11.42
CA GLY A 212 -11.56 -4.12 -11.70
C GLY A 212 -11.55 -3.07 -10.58
N HIS A 213 -11.53 -3.49 -9.31
CA HIS A 213 -11.44 -2.55 -8.18
C HIS A 213 -10.06 -1.87 -8.15
N VAL A 214 -9.00 -2.65 -8.37
CA VAL A 214 -7.63 -2.13 -8.47
C VAL A 214 -7.52 -1.12 -9.62
N GLN A 215 -8.09 -1.44 -10.79
CA GLN A 215 -8.07 -0.54 -11.95
C GLN A 215 -8.81 0.77 -11.67
N VAL A 216 -10.04 0.71 -11.13
CA VAL A 216 -10.83 1.91 -10.80
C VAL A 216 -10.08 2.81 -9.82
N LEU A 217 -9.50 2.23 -8.75
CA LEU A 217 -8.76 3.04 -7.79
C LEU A 217 -7.46 3.59 -8.40
N SER A 218 -6.82 2.83 -9.30
CA SER A 218 -5.62 3.27 -10.01
C SER A 218 -5.92 4.45 -10.92
N ASP A 219 -7.02 4.42 -11.66
CA ASP A 219 -7.45 5.54 -12.52
C ASP A 219 -7.73 6.80 -11.69
N LEU A 220 -8.41 6.65 -10.54
CA LEU A 220 -8.64 7.77 -9.62
C LEU A 220 -7.34 8.29 -8.99
N ALA A 221 -6.39 7.40 -8.67
CA ALA A 221 -5.07 7.77 -8.19
C ALA A 221 -4.30 8.57 -9.26
N GLN A 222 -4.41 8.20 -10.53
CA GLN A 222 -3.82 8.99 -11.63
C GLN A 222 -4.44 10.39 -11.73
N LEU A 223 -5.75 10.55 -11.53
CA LEU A 223 -6.37 11.88 -11.46
C LEU A 223 -5.83 12.73 -10.31
N VAL A 224 -5.50 12.11 -9.17
CA VAL A 224 -4.78 12.80 -8.08
C VAL A 224 -3.42 13.25 -8.59
N MET A 225 -2.63 12.34 -9.19
CA MET A 225 -1.29 12.66 -9.67
C MET A 225 -1.27 13.76 -10.73
N ASP A 226 -2.19 13.72 -11.69
CA ASP A 226 -2.39 14.76 -12.68
C ASP A 226 -2.74 16.10 -12.02
N ARG A 227 -3.49 16.10 -10.92
CA ARG A 227 -3.81 17.33 -10.20
C ARG A 227 -2.63 17.87 -9.38
N VAL A 228 -1.82 16.98 -8.79
CA VAL A 228 -0.67 17.34 -7.94
C VAL A 228 0.51 17.83 -8.79
N PHE A 229 0.83 17.14 -9.88
CA PHE A 229 2.02 17.40 -10.70
C PHE A 229 1.72 17.88 -12.12
N GLY A 230 0.46 17.82 -12.57
CA GLY A 230 0.08 18.39 -13.85
C GLY A 230 0.22 19.91 -13.84
N ALA A 231 0.62 20.46 -14.97
CA ALA A 231 0.69 21.90 -15.16
C ALA A 231 -0.70 22.50 -14.89
N GLY A 232 -0.80 23.37 -13.87
CA GLY A 232 -2.00 24.17 -13.67
C GLY A 232 -2.34 24.95 -14.95
N PRO A 233 -3.61 25.37 -15.15
CA PRO A 233 -3.94 26.19 -16.30
C PRO A 233 -3.00 27.39 -16.31
N ALA A 234 -2.23 27.54 -17.39
CA ALA A 234 -1.39 28.70 -17.60
C ALA A 234 -2.24 29.94 -17.34
N ALA A 235 -1.90 30.71 -16.30
CA ALA A 235 -2.59 31.94 -15.99
C ALA A 235 -2.50 32.83 -17.24
N SER A 236 -3.62 32.97 -17.95
CA SER A 236 -3.75 33.88 -19.07
C SER A 236 -3.51 35.30 -18.54
N ARG A 237 -2.36 35.86 -18.91
CA ARG A 237 -2.08 37.29 -18.87
C ARG A 237 -2.70 37.98 -20.07
#